data_AF-A0A544XSV6-F1
#
_entry.id   AF-A0A544XSV6-F1
#
_cell.length_a   1.000
_cell.length_b   1.000
_cell.length_c   1.000
_cell.angle_alpha   90.00
_cell.angle_beta   90.00
_cell.angle_gamma   90.00
#
_symmetry.space_group_name_H-M   'P 1'
#
loop_
_entity.id
_entity.type
_entity.pdbx_description
1 polymer ?
#
loop_
_entity_poly.entity_id
_entity_poly.type
_entity_poly.pdbx_seq_one_letter_code
_entity_poly.pdbx_strand_id
1 'polypeptide(L)'
;MDCYDYRGAVLWNPRAGELWRRFTQALPATFARHLGVSQAELRRRLRLSYAKVAEYQARGLIHFHAVIRLDGPDGPSDRPPDWATVPVLQNAIRETAAAVSVPVPDDDPSFVSRWGTQLDVDPI
;
A
#
# COMPACT_ATOMS: atom_id res chain seq x y z
N MET A 1 1.13 -2.75 32.60
CA MET A 1 0.71 -3.99 31.90
C MET A 1 -0.07 -3.55 30.68
N ASP A 2 0.54 -3.56 29.51
CA ASP A 2 -0.19 -3.31 28.26
C ASP A 2 -1.12 -4.49 28.00
N CYS A 3 -2.42 -4.23 28.13
CA CYS A 3 -3.44 -5.18 27.68
C CYS A 3 -3.31 -5.29 26.16
N TYR A 4 -3.06 -6.49 25.64
CA TYR A 4 -3.06 -6.72 24.21
C TYR A 4 -4.46 -6.40 23.65
N ASP A 5 -4.53 -5.55 22.62
CA ASP A 5 -5.78 -5.19 21.98
C ASP A 5 -6.32 -6.35 21.12
N TYR A 6 -6.95 -7.32 21.78
CA TYR A 6 -7.60 -8.45 21.15
C TYR A 6 -8.72 -8.01 20.19
N ARG A 7 -9.42 -6.91 20.49
CA ARG A 7 -10.49 -6.40 19.62
C ARG A 7 -9.89 -5.89 18.31
N GLY A 8 -8.85 -5.06 18.38
CA GLY A 8 -8.10 -4.61 17.21
C GLY A 8 -7.53 -5.78 16.41
N ALA A 9 -7.02 -6.81 17.08
CA ALA A 9 -6.48 -8.00 16.42
C ALA A 9 -7.53 -8.79 15.60
N VAL A 10 -8.70 -9.01 16.18
CA VAL A 10 -9.81 -9.72 15.50
C VAL A 10 -10.33 -8.92 14.31
N LEU A 11 -10.40 -7.59 14.44
CA LEU A 11 -10.89 -6.71 13.38
C LEU A 11 -9.86 -6.51 12.26
N TRP A 12 -8.56 -6.63 12.57
CA TRP A 12 -7.47 -6.45 11.61
C TRP A 12 -7.44 -7.51 10.51
N ASN A 13 -7.33 -8.80 10.89
CA ASN A 13 -7.08 -9.89 9.93
C ASN A 13 -8.10 -9.96 8.78
N PRO A 14 -9.43 -9.87 9.02
CA PRO A 14 -10.42 -9.88 7.95
C PRO A 14 -10.35 -8.67 7.02
N ARG A 15 -9.70 -7.58 7.43
CA ARG A 15 -9.60 -6.32 6.68
C ARG A 15 -8.24 -6.10 6.04
N ALA A 16 -7.21 -6.85 6.42
CA ALA A 16 -5.88 -6.77 5.83
C ALA A 16 -5.90 -6.92 4.29
N GLY A 17 -6.71 -7.85 3.76
CA GLY A 17 -6.87 -8.03 2.31
C GLY A 17 -7.51 -6.82 1.61
N GLU A 18 -8.51 -6.21 2.24
CA GLU A 18 -9.20 -5.03 1.72
C GLU A 18 -8.33 -3.77 1.81
N LEU A 19 -7.55 -3.62 2.89
CA LEU A 19 -6.54 -2.57 3.02
C LEU A 19 -5.52 -2.66 1.90
N TRP A 20 -5.00 -3.86 1.60
CA TRP A 20 -4.11 -4.09 0.48
C TRP A 20 -4.75 -3.70 -0.86
N ARG A 21 -6.01 -4.09 -1.08
CA ARG A 21 -6.74 -3.74 -2.31
C ARG A 21 -6.86 -2.22 -2.48
N ARG A 22 -7.25 -1.50 -1.43
CA ARG A 22 -7.36 -0.03 -1.47
C ARG A 22 -6.01 0.64 -1.67
N PHE A 23 -4.95 0.11 -1.05
CA PHE A 23 -3.59 0.58 -1.24
C PHE A 23 -3.15 0.50 -2.70
N THR A 24 -3.26 -0.66 -3.35
CA THR A 24 -2.82 -0.83 -4.74
C THR A 24 -3.68 -0.05 -5.74
N GLN A 25 -4.95 0.22 -5.41
CA GLN A 25 -5.83 1.10 -6.19
C GLN A 25 -5.45 2.59 -6.07
N ALA A 26 -5.08 3.03 -4.85
CA ALA A 26 -4.78 4.43 -4.57
C ALA A 26 -3.36 4.84 -4.97
N LEU A 27 -2.37 3.94 -4.83
CA LEU A 27 -0.96 4.25 -5.05
C LEU A 27 -0.67 4.91 -6.41
N PRO A 28 -1.23 4.46 -7.56
CA PRO A 28 -0.95 5.09 -8.84
C PRO A 28 -1.43 6.56 -8.90
N ALA A 29 -2.52 6.90 -8.21
CA ALA A 29 -3.01 8.29 -8.17
C ALA A 29 -2.08 9.17 -7.31
N THR A 30 -1.69 8.69 -6.13
CA THR A 30 -0.73 9.37 -5.26
C THR A 30 0.61 9.57 -5.98
N PHE A 31 1.14 8.53 -6.62
CA PHE A 31 2.39 8.61 -7.36
C PHE A 31 2.33 9.61 -8.53
N ALA A 32 1.25 9.61 -9.32
CA ALA A 32 1.05 10.59 -10.38
C ALA A 32 1.04 12.03 -9.85
N ARG A 33 0.42 12.27 -8.69
CA ARG A 33 0.39 13.59 -8.03
C ARG A 33 1.79 14.05 -7.60
N HIS A 34 2.61 13.17 -7.03
CA HIS A 34 4.01 13.47 -6.69
C HIS A 34 4.85 13.85 -7.92
N LEU A 35 4.46 13.35 -9.09
CA LEU A 35 5.12 13.63 -10.37
C LEU A 35 4.53 14.82 -11.14
N GLY A 36 3.44 15.42 -10.64
CA GLY A 36 2.75 16.51 -11.33
C GLY A 36 2.05 16.12 -12.63
N VAL A 37 1.74 14.83 -12.83
CA VAL A 37 1.08 14.32 -14.05
C VAL A 37 -0.29 13.74 -13.73
N SER A 38 -1.13 13.58 -14.76
CA SER A 38 -2.40 12.86 -14.61
C SER A 38 -2.17 11.35 -14.46
N GLN A 39 -3.08 10.66 -13.77
CA GLN A 39 -3.03 9.21 -13.66
C GLN A 39 -3.15 8.51 -15.02
N ALA A 40 -3.86 9.12 -15.98
CA ALA A 40 -3.96 8.62 -17.35
C ALA A 40 -2.64 8.75 -18.11
N GLU A 41 -1.92 9.87 -17.92
CA GLU A 41 -0.58 10.05 -18.49
C GLU A 41 0.43 9.08 -17.89
N LEU A 42 0.39 8.89 -16.56
CA LEU A 42 1.23 7.92 -15.87
C LEU A 42 1.08 6.52 -16.50
N ARG A 43 -0.16 6.04 -16.66
CA ARG A 43 -0.45 4.71 -17.22
C ARG A 43 0.00 4.51 -18.66
N ARG A 44 0.17 5.58 -19.45
CA ARG A 44 0.71 5.50 -20.80
C ARG A 44 2.23 5.37 -20.84
N ARG A 45 2.92 5.72 -19.75
CA ARG A 45 4.38 5.81 -19.69
C ARG A 45 5.02 4.83 -18.72
N LEU A 46 4.28 4.27 -17.79
CA LEU A 46 4.78 3.26 -16.85
C LEU A 46 3.66 2.44 -16.24
N ARG A 47 4.06 1.31 -15.68
CA ARG A 47 3.20 0.41 -14.92
C ARG A 47 3.79 0.19 -13.52
N LEU A 48 2.92 0.22 -12.52
CA LEU A 48 3.23 -0.24 -11.17
C LEU A 48 2.88 -1.74 -11.07
N SER A 49 3.88 -2.55 -10.80
CA SER A 49 3.75 -4.00 -10.60
C SER A 49 3.91 -4.33 -9.12
N TYR A 50 3.12 -5.30 -8.64
CA TYR A 50 3.04 -5.65 -7.23
C TYR A 50 3.21 -7.15 -7.04
N ALA A 51 4.04 -7.53 -6.09
CA ALA A 51 4.06 -8.87 -5.49
C ALA A 51 3.93 -8.71 -3.97
N LYS A 52 3.19 -9.59 -3.31
CA LYS A 52 3.08 -9.58 -1.86
C LYS A 52 3.00 -10.98 -1.26
N VAL A 53 3.52 -11.11 -0.06
CA VAL A 53 3.37 -12.28 0.82
C VAL A 53 2.71 -11.82 2.11
N ALA A 54 1.86 -12.67 2.67
CA ALA A 54 1.21 -12.44 3.96
C ALA A 54 1.78 -13.43 4.97
N GLU A 55 2.28 -12.91 6.09
CA GLU A 55 2.86 -13.70 7.17
C GLU A 55 2.13 -13.39 8.47
N TYR A 56 2.08 -14.36 9.38
CA TYR A 56 1.50 -14.16 10.70
C TYR A 56 2.61 -13.82 11.70
N GLN A 57 2.58 -12.60 12.25
CA GLN A 57 3.46 -12.23 13.34
C GLN A 57 3.05 -12.91 14.66
N ALA A 58 3.86 -12.73 15.71
CA ALA A 58 3.51 -13.14 17.06
C ALA A 58 2.08 -12.66 17.41
N ARG A 59 1.26 -13.57 17.93
CA ARG A 59 -0.17 -13.34 18.23
C ARG A 59 -1.11 -13.33 17.01
N GLY A 60 -0.64 -13.78 15.84
CA GLY A 60 -1.49 -14.13 14.71
C GLY A 60 -2.00 -12.93 13.89
N LEU A 61 -1.34 -11.78 13.96
CA LEU A 61 -1.67 -10.63 13.11
C LEU A 61 -1.02 -10.78 11.73
N ILE A 62 -1.80 -10.53 10.68
CA ILE A 62 -1.29 -10.53 9.31
C ILE A 62 -0.33 -9.34 9.13
N HIS A 63 0.88 -9.63 8.66
CA HIS A 63 1.90 -8.69 8.23
C HIS A 63 2.19 -8.93 6.74
N PHE A 64 2.25 -7.87 5.93
CA PHE A 64 2.58 -8.01 4.51
C PHE A 64 4.03 -7.62 4.24
N HIS A 65 4.73 -8.48 3.51
CA HIS A 65 5.93 -8.11 2.77
C HIS A 65 5.53 -7.91 1.31
N ALA A 66 5.93 -6.79 0.71
CA ALA A 66 5.57 -6.47 -0.66
C ALA A 66 6.75 -5.94 -1.47
N VAL A 67 6.82 -6.35 -2.73
CA VAL A 67 7.71 -5.78 -3.74
C VAL A 67 6.85 -4.95 -4.69
N ILE A 68 7.24 -3.70 -4.88
CA ILE A 68 6.58 -2.77 -5.81
C ILE A 68 7.63 -2.33 -6.83
N ARG A 69 7.34 -2.52 -8.11
CA ARG A 69 8.25 -2.22 -9.20
C ARG A 69 7.66 -1.22 -10.17
N LEU A 70 8.53 -0.35 -10.68
CA LEU A 70 8.27 0.53 -11.81
C LEU A 70 8.74 -0.17 -13.08
N ASP A 71 7.79 -0.45 -13.97
CA ASP A 71 8.01 -1.06 -15.27
C ASP A 71 7.67 -0.04 -16.37
N GLY A 72 8.28 -0.14 -17.55
CA GLY A 72 7.85 0.59 -18.73
C GLY A 72 6.43 0.19 -19.17
N PRO A 73 5.79 0.93 -20.11
CA PRO A 73 4.43 0.65 -20.55
C PRO A 73 4.25 -0.78 -21.07
N ASP A 74 5.28 -1.37 -21.67
CA ASP A 74 5.22 -2.72 -22.24
C ASP A 74 5.55 -3.83 -21.21
N GLY A 75 5.83 -3.46 -19.95
CA GLY A 75 5.93 -4.37 -18.82
C GLY A 75 7.36 -4.64 -18.33
N PRO A 76 7.61 -5.80 -17.67
CA PRO A 76 8.83 -6.08 -16.91
C PRO A 76 10.18 -5.93 -17.61
N SER A 77 10.19 -6.12 -18.94
CA SER A 77 11.38 -6.03 -19.78
C SER A 77 11.63 -4.62 -20.31
N ASP A 78 10.66 -3.73 -20.13
CA ASP A 78 10.70 -2.35 -20.59
C ASP A 78 11.08 -1.44 -19.42
N ARG A 79 12.00 -0.50 -19.68
CA ARG A 79 12.58 0.34 -18.64
C ARG A 79 11.61 1.49 -18.31
N PRO A 80 11.34 1.79 -17.02
CA PRO A 80 10.55 2.95 -16.67
C PRO A 80 11.27 4.25 -17.08
N PRO A 81 10.53 5.34 -17.32
CA PRO A 81 11.13 6.65 -17.59
C PRO A 81 12.05 7.11 -16.46
N ASP A 82 13.14 7.84 -16.78
CA ASP A 82 14.15 8.24 -15.80
C ASP A 82 13.63 9.13 -14.65
N TRP A 83 12.51 9.83 -14.87
CA TRP A 83 11.85 10.63 -13.84
C TRP A 83 11.07 9.78 -12.82
N ALA A 84 10.78 8.52 -13.12
CA ALA A 84 10.08 7.59 -12.23
C ALA A 84 11.09 6.97 -11.25
N THR A 85 11.50 7.76 -10.26
CA THR A 85 12.60 7.38 -9.35
C THR A 85 12.10 6.65 -8.09
N VAL A 86 12.99 5.86 -7.49
CA VAL A 86 12.73 5.17 -6.21
C VAL A 86 12.31 6.12 -5.09
N PRO A 87 12.97 7.28 -4.86
CA PRO A 87 12.57 8.20 -3.79
C PRO A 87 11.13 8.73 -3.96
N VAL A 88 10.71 9.02 -5.19
CA VAL A 88 9.33 9.46 -5.46
C VAL A 88 8.34 8.33 -5.15
N LEU A 89 8.68 7.09 -5.51
CA LEU A 89 7.86 5.93 -5.18
C LEU A 89 7.78 5.68 -3.67
N GLN A 90 8.89 5.78 -2.94
CA GLN A 90 8.92 5.64 -1.48
C GLN A 90 8.00 6.65 -0.79
N ASN A 91 8.04 7.92 -1.22
CA ASN A 91 7.16 8.96 -0.69
C ASN A 91 5.69 8.66 -0.98
N ALA A 92 5.38 8.23 -2.22
CA ALA A 92 4.02 7.85 -2.59
C ALA A 92 3.53 6.65 -1.76
N ILE A 93 4.35 5.63 -1.54
CA ILE A 93 4.00 4.45 -0.71
C ILE A 93 3.66 4.88 0.72
N ARG A 94 4.52 5.68 1.36
CA ARG A 94 4.31 6.13 2.74
C ARG A 94 3.02 6.95 2.87
N GLU A 95 2.78 7.86 1.94
CA GLU A 95 1.57 8.67 1.94
C GLU A 95 0.31 7.84 1.68
N THR A 96 0.31 6.97 0.67
CA THR A 96 -0.84 6.10 0.37
C THR A 96 -1.15 5.18 1.55
N ALA A 97 -0.13 4.60 2.19
CA ALA A 97 -0.32 3.77 3.37
C ALA A 97 -0.94 4.58 4.53
N ALA A 98 -0.49 5.81 4.78
CA ALA A 98 -1.08 6.65 5.83
C ALA A 98 -2.54 7.04 5.54
N ALA A 99 -2.92 7.19 4.27
CA ALA A 99 -4.26 7.64 3.87
C ALA A 99 -5.29 6.50 3.77
N VAL A 100 -4.86 5.26 3.54
CA VAL A 100 -5.77 4.13 3.29
C VAL A 100 -6.43 3.65 4.58
N SER A 101 -7.76 3.60 4.56
CA SER A 101 -8.58 3.02 5.62
C SER A 101 -9.71 2.17 5.05
N VAL A 102 -10.23 1.27 5.89
CA VAL A 102 -11.38 0.40 5.58
C VAL A 102 -12.41 0.54 6.70
N PRO A 103 -13.65 0.93 6.40
CA PRO A 103 -14.73 0.92 7.38
C PRO A 103 -14.89 -0.47 7.98
N VAL A 104 -15.00 -0.55 9.30
CA VAL A 104 -15.39 -1.79 9.97
C VAL A 104 -16.90 -1.77 10.07
N PRO A 105 -17.61 -2.77 9.53
CA PRO A 105 -19.04 -2.91 9.76
C PRO A 105 -19.26 -3.34 11.21
N ASP A 106 -19.42 -2.33 12.07
CA ASP A 106 -19.97 -2.38 13.43
C ASP A 106 -21.01 -1.23 13.49
N ASP A 107 -21.79 -1.11 14.57
CA ASP A 107 -22.83 -0.08 14.71
C ASP A 107 -22.29 1.37 14.70
N ASP A 108 -20.96 1.55 14.75
CA ASP A 108 -20.27 2.83 14.71
C ASP A 108 -19.46 3.02 13.40
N PRO A 109 -19.92 3.87 12.46
CA PRO A 109 -19.22 4.16 11.21
C PRO A 109 -17.90 4.92 11.40
N SER A 110 -17.60 5.41 12.61
CA SER A 110 -16.32 6.06 12.93
C SER A 110 -15.17 5.05 13.11
N PHE A 111 -15.48 3.76 13.30
CA PHE A 111 -14.46 2.74 13.48
C PHE A 111 -13.91 2.28 12.12
N VAL A 112 -12.63 2.56 11.88
CA VAL A 112 -11.94 2.21 10.63
C VAL A 112 -10.66 1.42 10.92
N SER A 113 -10.41 0.38 10.13
CA SER A 113 -9.11 -0.27 10.06
C SER A 113 -8.15 0.56 9.20
N ARG A 114 -6.91 0.71 9.65
CA ARG A 114 -5.81 1.40 8.94
C ARG A 114 -4.54 0.58 9.08
N TRP A 115 -3.58 0.82 8.19
CA TRP A 115 -2.22 0.29 8.39
C TRP A 115 -1.67 0.71 9.75
N GLY A 116 -0.95 -0.22 10.40
CA GLY A 116 -0.26 0.07 11.65
C GLY A 116 0.94 1.01 11.46
N THR A 117 1.69 1.25 12.53
CA THR A 117 2.87 2.14 12.51
C THR A 117 4.13 1.49 11.94
N GLN A 118 4.15 0.16 11.79
CA GLN A 118 5.28 -0.57 11.21
C GLN A 118 5.19 -0.54 9.68
N LEU A 119 6.02 0.31 9.05
CA LEU A 119 6.17 0.43 7.61
C LEU A 119 7.61 0.77 7.24
N ASP A 120 8.34 -0.25 6.78
CA ASP A 120 9.68 -0.12 6.23
C ASP A 120 9.62 -0.18 4.71
N VAL A 121 10.34 0.73 4.04
CA VAL A 121 10.31 0.86 2.57
C VAL A 121 11.71 1.15 2.08
N ASP A 122 12.36 0.12 1.56
CA ASP A 122 13.74 0.16 1.10
C ASP A 122 13.85 -0.37 -0.34
N PRO A 123 14.79 0.17 -1.14
CA PRO A 123 15.14 -0.43 -2.42
C PRO A 123 15.70 -1.84 -2.22
N ILE A 124 15.43 -2.72 -3.18
CA ILE A 124 15.94 -4.10 -3.25
C ILE A 124 17.11 -4.15 -4.23
#